data_AF-A0A249DZW4-F1
#
_entry.id   AF-A0A249DZW4-F1
#
_cell.length_a   1.000
_cell.length_b   1.000
_cell.length_c   1.000
_cell.angle_alpha   90.00
_cell.angle_beta   90.00
_cell.angle_gamma   90.00
#
_symmetry.space_group_name_H-M   'P 1'
#
loop_
_entity.id
_entity.type
_entity.pdbx_description
1 polymer ?
#
loop_
_entity_poly.entity_id
_entity_poly.type
_entity_poly.pdbx_seq_one_letter_code
_entity_poly.pdbx_strand_id
1 'polypeptide(L)'
;MRAEKFYTDLGLIREANGHRYHLPEGGCILMSNKTQELPENVLGSLAIEVDNLKATLHELQKKEIKCVSSIETPAFYLALIKDSEDNNIVLHESKTIKKEVIAFNKAGQLKKVAYTSYRVKDFAGAREFYRKLGLEEYAVHEEYGYAEYNFPEGGCLAISTNPVMTANYPHSTVVFEVQNLDKLISKFTHTQVVKSVFDMHVCRMFVVKDSEGNAIALHQLKNPKHDNK
;
A
#
# COMPACT_ATOMS: atom_id res chain seq x y z
N MET A 1 8.89 11.83 -15.98
CA MET A 1 9.51 13.05 -15.39
C MET A 1 8.62 13.72 -14.34
N ARG A 2 7.30 13.87 -14.52
CA ARG A 2 6.43 14.56 -13.53
C ARG A 2 6.23 13.76 -12.24
N ALA A 3 5.91 12.46 -12.34
CA ALA A 3 5.74 11.58 -11.17
C ALA A 3 7.03 11.38 -10.37
N GLU A 4 8.16 11.19 -11.06
CA GLU A 4 9.47 11.05 -10.44
C GLU A 4 9.83 12.27 -9.58
N LYS A 5 9.62 13.49 -10.11
CA LYS A 5 9.84 14.71 -9.34
C LYS A 5 8.92 14.78 -8.13
N PHE A 6 7.64 14.43 -8.30
CA PHE A 6 6.67 14.42 -7.21
C PHE A 6 7.10 13.50 -6.06
N TYR A 7 7.42 12.23 -6.34
CA TYR A 7 7.83 11.28 -5.31
C TYR A 7 9.19 11.63 -4.68
N THR A 8 10.11 12.21 -5.45
CA THR A 8 11.39 12.71 -4.93
C THR A 8 11.18 13.94 -4.02
N ASP A 9 10.27 14.86 -4.36
CA ASP A 9 9.92 16.03 -3.52
C ASP A 9 9.25 15.62 -2.18
N LEU A 10 8.62 14.43 -2.16
CA LEU A 10 8.10 13.77 -0.96
C LEU A 10 9.17 13.05 -0.12
N GLY A 11 10.39 12.95 -0.64
CA GLY A 11 11.55 12.37 0.05
C GLY A 11 11.77 10.89 -0.19
N LEU A 12 11.16 10.30 -1.22
CA LEU A 12 11.41 8.90 -1.58
C LEU A 12 12.74 8.75 -2.32
N ILE A 13 13.35 7.57 -2.18
CA ILE A 13 14.66 7.26 -2.73
C ILE A 13 14.50 6.35 -3.94
N ARG A 14 14.93 6.81 -5.11
CA ARG A 14 14.87 6.07 -6.36
C ARG A 14 15.98 5.01 -6.43
N GLU A 15 15.63 3.77 -6.78
CA GLU A 15 16.62 2.72 -7.06
C GLU A 15 17.34 2.93 -8.40
N ALA A 16 18.53 2.33 -8.54
CA ALA A 16 19.34 2.38 -9.76
C ALA A 16 18.62 1.82 -11.00
N ASN A 17 17.67 0.88 -10.82
CA ASN A 17 16.84 0.35 -11.90
C ASN A 17 15.79 1.37 -12.42
N GLY A 18 15.60 2.47 -11.68
CA GLY A 18 14.77 3.59 -12.08
C GLY A 18 13.25 3.42 -11.93
N HIS A 19 12.80 2.25 -11.49
CA HIS A 19 11.38 1.86 -11.43
C HIS A 19 10.84 1.70 -10.01
N ARG A 20 11.70 1.61 -9.00
CA ARG A 20 11.28 1.50 -7.60
C ARG A 20 11.71 2.71 -6.78
N TYR A 21 10.83 3.12 -5.87
CA TYR A 21 11.04 4.24 -4.96
C TYR A 21 10.78 3.77 -3.54
N HIS A 22 11.81 3.80 -2.69
CA HIS A 22 11.73 3.30 -1.32
C HIS A 22 11.32 4.37 -0.33
N LEU A 23 10.57 3.93 0.68
CA LEU A 23 10.27 4.73 1.87
C LEU A 23 11.32 4.48 2.97
N PRO A 24 11.60 5.48 3.82
CA PRO A 24 12.63 5.39 4.86
C PRO A 24 12.50 4.24 5.87
N GLU A 25 11.28 3.86 6.24
CA GLU A 25 10.98 2.84 7.26
C GLU A 25 10.33 1.57 6.64
N GLY A 26 10.46 1.38 5.32
CA GLY A 26 10.01 0.18 4.61
C GLY A 26 8.80 0.39 3.68
N GLY A 27 8.67 -0.54 2.72
CA GLY A 27 7.74 -0.44 1.60
C GLY A 27 8.34 0.31 0.40
N CYS A 28 7.77 0.08 -0.78
CA CYS A 28 8.18 0.77 -2.01
C CYS A 28 6.99 1.14 -2.90
N ILE A 29 7.19 2.15 -3.73
CA ILE A 29 6.30 2.48 -4.85
C ILE A 29 6.96 1.97 -6.13
N LEU A 30 6.21 1.18 -6.90
CA LEU A 30 6.60 0.79 -8.25
C LEU A 30 6.07 1.82 -9.25
N MET A 31 6.97 2.35 -10.08
CA MET A 31 6.65 3.22 -11.19
C MET A 31 7.00 2.55 -12.51
N SER A 32 5.98 2.22 -13.31
CA SER A 32 6.16 1.80 -14.69
C SER A 32 6.13 3.03 -15.61
N ASN A 33 7.10 3.11 -16.53
CA ASN A 33 7.14 4.11 -17.60
C ASN A 33 6.61 3.56 -18.94
N LYS A 34 6.17 2.29 -18.97
CA LYS A 34 5.61 1.63 -20.14
C LYS A 34 4.17 1.25 -19.85
N THR A 35 3.27 1.66 -20.75
CA THR A 35 2.02 0.93 -21.04
C THR A 35 2.37 -0.42 -21.66
N GLN A 36 3.14 -1.26 -20.95
CA GLN A 36 2.90 -2.68 -21.12
C GLN A 36 1.53 -2.90 -20.51
N GLU A 37 0.69 -3.64 -21.23
CA GLU A 37 -0.63 -4.08 -20.79
C GLU A 37 -0.48 -4.85 -19.47
N LEU A 38 -0.33 -4.12 -18.36
CA LEU A 38 -0.79 -4.60 -17.07
C LEU A 38 -2.23 -5.02 -17.33
N PRO A 39 -2.66 -6.20 -16.84
CA PRO A 39 -4.00 -6.71 -17.10
C PRO A 39 -4.99 -5.55 -16.93
N GLU A 40 -5.86 -5.33 -17.92
CA GLU A 40 -6.88 -4.29 -17.81
C GLU A 40 -7.53 -4.44 -16.41
N ASN A 41 -7.58 -3.35 -15.65
CA ASN A 41 -8.01 -3.25 -14.24
C ASN A 41 -6.93 -3.39 -13.12
N VAL A 42 -5.62 -3.44 -13.42
CA VAL A 42 -4.57 -3.23 -12.40
C VAL A 42 -4.34 -1.74 -12.14
N LEU A 43 -5.40 -1.00 -11.84
CA LEU A 43 -5.30 0.34 -11.28
C LEU A 43 -5.52 0.19 -9.77
N GLY A 44 -4.51 0.57 -8.98
CA GLY A 44 -4.53 0.54 -7.52
C GLY A 44 -4.77 -0.85 -6.93
N SER A 45 -3.72 -1.65 -6.83
CA SER A 45 -3.72 -2.91 -6.05
C SER A 45 -2.58 -2.91 -5.04
N LEU A 46 -2.83 -3.45 -3.84
CA LEU A 46 -1.77 -3.81 -2.91
C LEU A 46 -0.89 -4.88 -3.57
N ALA A 47 0.40 -4.61 -3.67
CA ALA A 47 1.40 -5.63 -3.98
C ALA A 47 1.95 -6.21 -2.68
N ILE A 48 1.80 -7.53 -2.50
CA ILE A 48 2.38 -8.29 -1.40
C ILE A 48 3.63 -8.97 -1.93
N GLU A 49 4.79 -8.69 -1.32
CA GLU A 49 6.04 -9.39 -1.66
C GLU A 49 5.98 -10.84 -1.19
N VAL A 50 6.43 -11.77 -2.03
CA VAL A 50 6.56 -13.18 -1.72
C VAL A 50 7.93 -13.68 -2.15
N ASP A 51 8.53 -14.58 -1.36
CA ASP A 51 9.87 -15.10 -1.62
C ASP A 51 9.91 -16.06 -2.83
N ASN A 52 8.81 -16.75 -3.12
CA ASN A 52 8.69 -17.67 -4.25
C ASN A 52 7.24 -17.72 -4.75
N LEU A 53 6.96 -16.97 -5.81
CA LEU A 53 5.61 -16.80 -6.33
C LEU A 53 5.01 -18.12 -6.80
N LYS A 54 5.79 -18.99 -7.45
CA LYS A 54 5.31 -20.29 -7.94
C LYS A 54 4.85 -21.19 -6.79
N ALA A 55 5.65 -21.26 -5.72
CA ALA A 55 5.30 -22.04 -4.54
C ALA A 55 4.08 -21.44 -3.83
N THR A 56 4.02 -20.11 -3.68
CA THR A 56 2.86 -19.43 -3.10
C THR A 56 1.59 -19.71 -3.90
N LEU A 57 1.61 -19.57 -5.23
CA LEU A 57 0.46 -19.87 -6.09
C LEU A 57 0.01 -21.33 -5.97
N HIS A 58 0.94 -22.28 -5.82
CA HIS A 58 0.61 -23.68 -5.60
C HIS A 58 -0.12 -23.90 -4.27
N GLU A 59 0.31 -23.26 -3.18
CA GLU A 59 -0.37 -23.33 -1.88
C GLU A 59 -1.74 -22.64 -1.91
N LEU A 60 -1.86 -21.50 -2.61
CA LEU A 60 -3.14 -20.81 -2.79
C LEU A 60 -4.15 -21.67 -3.56
N GLN A 61 -3.71 -22.38 -4.58
CA GLN A 61 -4.55 -23.30 -5.34
C GLN A 61 -5.13 -24.42 -4.45
N LYS A 62 -4.35 -24.96 -3.50
CA LYS A 62 -4.85 -25.96 -2.52
C LYS A 62 -5.95 -25.42 -1.61
N LYS A 63 -5.98 -24.10 -1.41
CA LYS A 63 -6.99 -23.37 -0.64
C LYS A 63 -8.12 -22.83 -1.51
N GLU A 64 -8.22 -23.30 -2.76
CA GLU A 64 -9.23 -22.90 -3.76
C GLU A 64 -9.14 -21.42 -4.20
N ILE A 65 -8.04 -20.74 -3.91
CA ILE A 65 -7.78 -19.36 -4.33
C ILE A 65 -7.10 -19.39 -5.69
N LYS A 66 -7.74 -18.79 -6.70
CA LYS A 66 -7.29 -18.83 -8.10
C LYS A 66 -6.47 -17.60 -8.47
N CYS A 67 -5.39 -17.85 -9.21
CA CYS A 67 -4.70 -16.81 -9.96
C CYS A 67 -5.57 -16.38 -11.15
N VAL A 68 -5.86 -15.09 -11.24
CA VAL A 68 -6.59 -14.48 -12.35
C VAL A 68 -5.68 -14.34 -13.56
N SER A 69 -4.48 -13.80 -13.35
CA SER A 69 -3.47 -13.61 -14.39
C SER A 69 -2.08 -13.50 -13.76
N SER A 70 -1.03 -13.83 -14.50
CA SER A 70 0.34 -13.62 -14.06
C SER A 70 1.22 -13.12 -15.19
N ILE A 71 2.28 -12.41 -14.83
CA ILE A 71 3.29 -11.91 -15.76
C ILE A 71 4.68 -12.15 -15.15
N GLU A 72 5.60 -12.58 -16.01
CA GLU A 72 7.01 -12.67 -15.70
C GLU A 72 7.78 -11.62 -16.50
N THR A 73 8.64 -10.87 -15.83
CA THR A 73 9.59 -9.94 -16.45
C THR A 73 11.02 -10.32 -16.08
N PRO A 74 12.05 -9.74 -16.73
CA PRO A 74 13.42 -9.94 -16.29
C PRO A 74 13.71 -9.49 -14.85
N ALA A 75 12.92 -8.56 -14.29
CA ALA A 75 13.17 -7.96 -12.97
C ALA A 75 12.32 -8.56 -11.84
N PHE A 76 11.16 -9.14 -12.15
CA PHE A 76 10.21 -9.64 -11.15
C PHE A 76 9.17 -10.58 -11.76
N TYR A 77 8.42 -11.24 -10.88
CA TYR A 77 7.15 -11.89 -11.19
C TYR A 77 5.99 -11.13 -10.55
N LEU A 78 4.83 -11.11 -11.21
CA LEU A 78 3.57 -10.64 -10.65
C LEU A 78 2.46 -11.68 -10.89
N ALA A 79 1.59 -11.86 -9.90
CA ALA A 79 0.33 -12.56 -10.06
C ALA A 79 -0.82 -11.74 -9.48
N LEU A 80 -1.93 -11.69 -10.20
CA LEU A 80 -3.18 -11.12 -9.73
C LEU A 80 -4.05 -12.24 -9.17
N ILE A 81 -4.47 -12.09 -7.92
CA ILE A 81 -5.49 -12.92 -7.27
C ILE A 81 -6.65 -12.02 -6.83
N LYS A 82 -7.77 -12.66 -6.44
CA LYS A 82 -8.92 -11.96 -5.85
C LYS A 82 -9.15 -12.43 -4.42
N ASP A 83 -9.55 -11.50 -3.55
CA ASP A 83 -10.04 -11.86 -2.22
C ASP A 83 -11.50 -12.32 -2.24
N SER A 84 -12.05 -12.66 -1.07
CA SER A 84 -13.45 -13.10 -0.93
C SER A 84 -14.47 -12.03 -1.34
N GLU A 85 -14.07 -10.77 -1.41
CA GLU A 85 -14.90 -9.61 -1.72
C GLU A 85 -14.63 -9.08 -3.15
N ASP A 86 -13.94 -9.87 -3.98
CA ASP A 86 -13.57 -9.56 -5.37
C ASP A 86 -12.50 -8.45 -5.52
N ASN A 87 -11.86 -8.03 -4.42
CA ASN A 87 -10.76 -7.06 -4.46
C ASN A 87 -9.52 -7.67 -5.12
N ASN A 88 -8.83 -6.86 -5.94
CA ASN A 88 -7.61 -7.25 -6.62
C ASN A 88 -6.41 -7.21 -5.68
N ILE A 89 -5.74 -8.35 -5.47
CA ILE A 89 -4.47 -8.43 -4.74
C ILE A 89 -3.38 -8.82 -5.73
N VAL A 90 -2.28 -8.10 -5.72
CA VAL A 90 -1.09 -8.44 -6.50
C VAL A 90 -0.09 -9.13 -5.58
N LEU A 91 0.38 -10.30 -5.99
CA LEU A 91 1.56 -10.95 -5.43
C LEU A 91 2.76 -10.58 -6.29
N HIS A 92 3.88 -10.26 -5.67
CA HIS A 92 5.09 -9.82 -6.35
C HIS A 92 6.31 -10.57 -5.82
N GLU A 93 7.17 -11.05 -6.70
CA GLU A 93 8.46 -11.62 -6.35
C GLU A 93 9.55 -10.88 -7.13
N SER A 94 10.45 -10.22 -6.42
CA SER A 94 11.61 -9.54 -7.02
C SER A 94 12.73 -10.52 -7.41
N LYS A 95 13.21 -10.46 -8.66
CA LYS A 95 14.34 -11.30 -9.12
C LYS A 95 15.73 -10.74 -8.78
N THR A 96 15.82 -9.48 -8.33
CA THR A 96 17.08 -8.71 -8.40
C THR A 96 17.51 -7.99 -7.13
N ILE A 97 16.79 -8.07 -6.01
CA ILE A 97 17.14 -7.27 -4.81
C ILE A 97 17.84 -8.11 -3.74
N LYS A 98 19.03 -7.65 -3.33
CA LYS A 98 19.59 -7.89 -1.99
C LYS A 98 19.08 -6.78 -1.06
N LYS A 99 18.50 -7.15 0.08
CA LYS A 99 17.98 -6.22 1.10
C LYS A 99 19.12 -5.42 1.73
N GLU A 100 19.40 -4.24 1.19
CA GLU A 100 20.22 -3.25 1.90
C GLU A 100 19.29 -2.38 2.74
N VAL A 101 19.44 -2.48 4.07
CA VAL A 101 18.75 -1.61 5.03
C VAL A 101 19.39 -0.24 4.93
N ILE A 102 18.67 0.72 4.36
CA ILE A 102 19.18 2.08 4.23
C ILE A 102 18.66 2.92 5.39
N ALA A 103 19.56 3.41 6.25
CA ALA A 103 19.21 4.18 7.44
C ALA A 103 19.00 5.67 7.12
N PHE A 104 17.90 6.29 7.60
CA PHE A 104 17.64 7.72 7.36
C PHE A 104 16.97 8.48 8.51
N ASN A 105 17.41 9.73 8.68
CA ASN A 105 17.06 10.64 9.77
C ASN A 105 16.84 12.07 9.22
N LYS A 106 15.63 12.44 8.78
CA LYS A 106 15.23 13.85 8.55
C LYS A 106 13.74 14.08 8.85
N ALA A 107 13.44 15.11 9.64
CA ALA A 107 12.08 15.47 10.05
C ALA A 107 11.21 15.99 8.88
N GLY A 108 9.99 15.46 8.74
CA GLY A 108 8.99 15.88 7.74
C GLY A 108 9.00 15.10 6.42
N GLN A 109 9.42 13.83 6.45
CA GLN A 109 9.35 12.89 5.32
C GLN A 109 8.21 11.87 5.52
N LEU A 110 7.76 11.24 4.43
CA LEU A 110 6.97 10.01 4.49
C LEU A 110 7.83 8.94 5.17
N LYS A 111 7.27 8.19 6.11
CA LYS A 111 7.99 7.18 6.92
C LYS A 111 7.91 5.82 6.27
N LYS A 112 6.68 5.32 6.09
CA LYS A 112 6.35 4.02 5.50
C LYS A 112 5.01 4.10 4.79
N VAL A 113 4.63 3.07 4.04
CA VAL A 113 3.21 2.84 3.75
C VAL A 113 2.53 2.57 5.10
N ALA A 114 1.68 3.49 5.56
CA ALA A 114 0.87 3.33 6.77
C ALA A 114 -0.01 2.11 6.62
N TYR A 115 -0.77 2.05 5.52
CA TYR A 115 -1.55 0.90 5.10
C TYR A 115 -2.04 1.06 3.66
N THR A 116 -2.46 -0.04 3.04
CA THR A 116 -3.38 -0.03 1.90
C THR A 116 -4.71 -0.58 2.39
N SER A 117 -5.83 0.12 2.17
CA SER A 117 -7.13 -0.32 2.68
C SER A 117 -8.06 -0.84 1.60
N TYR A 118 -8.67 -2.01 1.83
CA TYR A 118 -9.80 -2.50 1.05
C TYR A 118 -11.14 -2.27 1.75
N ARG A 119 -12.16 -2.00 0.92
CA ARG A 119 -13.54 -2.03 1.39
C ARG A 119 -14.03 -3.47 1.41
N VAL A 120 -14.65 -3.85 2.52
CA VAL A 120 -15.28 -5.17 2.68
C VAL A 120 -16.74 -4.98 3.08
N LYS A 121 -17.64 -5.82 2.57
CA LYS A 121 -19.04 -5.84 2.99
C LYS A 121 -19.23 -6.82 4.13
N ASP A 122 -18.63 -8.00 4.03
CA ASP A 122 -18.55 -8.99 5.10
C ASP A 122 -17.19 -8.94 5.80
N PHE A 123 -17.15 -8.28 6.95
CA PHE A 123 -15.92 -8.13 7.73
C PHE A 123 -15.39 -9.47 8.27
N ALA A 124 -16.28 -10.36 8.70
CA ALA A 124 -15.88 -11.65 9.27
C ALA A 124 -15.35 -12.58 8.18
N GLY A 125 -16.05 -12.65 7.04
CA GLY A 125 -15.62 -13.42 5.87
C GLY A 125 -14.27 -12.94 5.32
N ALA A 126 -14.07 -11.63 5.22
CA ALA A 126 -12.80 -11.06 4.80
C ALA A 126 -11.66 -11.42 5.75
N ARG A 127 -11.85 -11.28 7.07
CA ARG A 127 -10.82 -11.66 8.06
C ARG A 127 -10.42 -13.12 7.96
N GLU A 128 -11.41 -14.00 7.82
CA GLU A 128 -11.16 -15.43 7.66
C GLU A 128 -10.39 -15.74 6.37
N PHE A 129 -10.70 -15.03 5.28
CA PHE A 129 -9.91 -15.12 4.05
C PHE A 129 -8.44 -14.75 4.27
N TYR A 130 -8.14 -13.62 4.92
CA TYR A 130 -6.77 -13.19 5.16
C TYR A 130 -6.00 -14.13 6.11
N ARG A 131 -6.67 -14.74 7.10
CA ARG A 131 -6.07 -15.81 7.92
C ARG A 131 -5.71 -17.04 7.09
N LYS A 132 -6.55 -17.42 6.13
CA LYS A 132 -6.23 -18.52 5.19
C LYS A 132 -5.01 -18.20 4.34
N LEU A 133 -4.74 -16.94 4.04
CA LEU A 133 -3.49 -16.51 3.39
C LEU A 133 -2.26 -16.58 4.30
N GLY A 134 -2.43 -16.87 5.59
CA GLY A 134 -1.36 -16.88 6.58
C GLY A 134 -1.03 -15.50 7.14
N LEU A 135 -1.91 -14.50 6.95
CA LEU A 135 -1.73 -13.19 7.56
C LEU A 135 -2.22 -13.20 9.00
N GLU A 136 -1.37 -12.71 9.91
CA GLU A 136 -1.73 -12.51 11.30
C GLU A 136 -2.34 -11.12 11.49
N GLU A 137 -3.43 -11.05 12.26
CA GLU A 137 -4.10 -9.81 12.60
C GLU A 137 -3.23 -9.02 13.57
N TYR A 138 -2.82 -7.81 13.17
CA TYR A 138 -2.05 -6.91 14.03
C TYR A 138 -2.97 -6.11 14.95
N ALA A 139 -4.05 -5.56 14.40
CA ALA A 139 -5.06 -4.83 15.14
C ALA A 139 -6.45 -5.13 14.58
N VAL A 140 -7.44 -5.26 15.47
CA VAL A 140 -8.83 -5.50 15.11
C VAL A 140 -9.71 -4.59 15.96
N HIS A 141 -10.60 -3.89 15.28
CA HIS A 141 -11.60 -3.02 15.87
C HIS A 141 -12.97 -3.42 15.32
N GLU A 142 -13.59 -4.42 15.95
CA GLU A 142 -14.84 -5.03 15.46
C GLU A 142 -16.00 -4.04 15.48
N GLU A 143 -16.04 -3.15 16.46
CA GLU A 143 -17.05 -2.10 16.61
C GLU A 143 -17.04 -1.08 15.44
N TYR A 144 -15.90 -0.96 14.75
CA TYR A 144 -15.73 -0.07 13.58
C TYR A 144 -15.59 -0.84 12.27
N GLY A 145 -15.70 -2.18 12.31
CA GLY A 145 -15.50 -3.06 11.16
C GLY A 145 -14.15 -2.83 10.48
N TYR A 146 -13.06 -2.76 11.26
CA TYR A 146 -11.72 -2.45 10.78
C TYR A 146 -10.67 -3.44 11.30
N ALA A 147 -9.76 -3.88 10.43
CA ALA A 147 -8.62 -4.72 10.82
C ALA A 147 -7.37 -4.34 10.05
N GLU A 148 -6.21 -4.53 10.67
CA GLU A 148 -4.86 -4.31 10.14
C GLU A 148 -4.04 -5.60 10.16
N TYR A 149 -3.21 -5.78 9.14
CA TYR A 149 -2.26 -6.88 8.97
C TYR A 149 -0.90 -6.27 8.64
N ASN A 150 0.03 -6.31 9.58
CA ASN A 150 1.39 -5.83 9.36
C ASN A 150 2.24 -6.90 8.68
N PHE A 151 3.13 -6.47 7.80
CA PHE A 151 4.12 -7.33 7.19
C PHE A 151 5.47 -7.21 7.93
N PRO A 152 6.24 -8.31 8.08
CA PRO A 152 7.51 -8.31 8.82
C PRO A 152 8.56 -7.31 8.31
N GLU A 153 8.48 -6.91 7.04
CA GLU A 153 9.43 -6.00 6.38
C GLU A 153 8.85 -4.60 6.16
N GLY A 154 7.75 -4.30 6.86
CA GLY A 154 7.04 -3.04 6.78
C GLY A 154 5.88 -3.06 5.79
N GLY A 155 5.00 -2.07 5.94
CA GLY A 155 3.71 -2.02 5.26
C GLY A 155 2.60 -2.68 6.08
N CYS A 156 1.37 -2.27 5.78
CA CYS A 156 0.17 -2.80 6.41
C CYS A 156 -0.92 -2.97 5.34
N LEU A 157 -1.66 -4.06 5.41
CA LEU A 157 -2.95 -4.19 4.76
C LEU A 157 -4.02 -3.84 5.79
N ALA A 158 -4.98 -3.01 5.43
CA ALA A 158 -6.16 -2.75 6.24
C ALA A 158 -7.43 -3.17 5.49
N ILE A 159 -8.45 -3.59 6.21
CA ILE A 159 -9.80 -3.80 5.65
C ILE A 159 -10.82 -3.03 6.45
N SER A 160 -11.82 -2.45 5.78
CA SER A 160 -12.86 -1.68 6.46
C SER A 160 -14.24 -1.83 5.83
N THR A 161 -15.28 -1.91 6.66
CA THR A 161 -16.68 -1.73 6.22
C THR A 161 -17.05 -0.25 6.07
N ASN A 162 -16.27 0.66 6.66
CA ASN A 162 -16.56 2.08 6.65
C ASN A 162 -16.27 2.67 5.27
N PRO A 163 -17.29 3.20 4.57
CA PRO A 163 -17.09 3.83 3.28
C PRO A 163 -16.13 5.01 3.41
N VAL A 164 -16.10 5.80 4.48
CA VAL A 164 -15.21 6.98 4.60
C VAL A 164 -13.72 6.61 4.59
N MET A 165 -13.38 5.43 5.13
CA MET A 165 -12.02 4.89 5.11
C MET A 165 -11.62 4.35 3.73
N THR A 166 -12.57 4.25 2.81
CA THR A 166 -12.45 3.67 1.46
C THR A 166 -13.06 4.56 0.37
N ALA A 167 -13.57 5.75 0.71
CA ALA A 167 -14.53 6.50 -0.10
C ALA A 167 -13.81 7.39 -1.11
N ASN A 168 -14.25 7.23 -2.36
CA ASN A 168 -13.98 8.01 -3.56
C ASN A 168 -12.79 7.58 -4.42
N TYR A 169 -12.16 6.45 -4.14
CA TYR A 169 -11.15 5.89 -5.04
C TYR A 169 -11.61 4.52 -5.50
N PRO A 170 -12.08 4.38 -6.76
CA PRO A 170 -12.50 3.09 -7.30
C PRO A 170 -11.37 2.04 -7.35
N HIS A 171 -10.18 2.41 -6.88
CA HIS A 171 -8.92 1.68 -6.95
C HIS A 171 -8.10 2.03 -5.69
N SER A 172 -7.39 1.05 -5.11
CA SER A 172 -6.77 1.14 -3.79
C SER A 172 -6.04 2.47 -3.55
N THR A 173 -6.26 3.10 -2.39
CA THR A 173 -5.43 4.24 -1.96
C THR A 173 -4.26 3.71 -1.17
N VAL A 174 -3.04 3.99 -1.65
CA VAL A 174 -1.85 3.84 -0.81
C VAL A 174 -1.90 4.94 0.24
N VAL A 175 -1.82 4.54 1.50
CA VAL A 175 -1.77 5.49 2.62
C VAL A 175 -0.35 5.51 3.16
N PHE A 176 0.26 6.69 3.21
CA PHE A 176 1.60 6.87 3.76
C PHE A 176 1.54 7.37 5.20
N GLU A 177 2.31 6.75 6.09
CA GLU A 177 2.51 7.24 7.45
C GLU A 177 3.46 8.43 7.39
N VAL A 178 3.07 9.53 8.04
CA VAL A 178 3.85 10.76 8.03
C VAL A 178 4.09 11.24 9.45
N GLN A 179 5.31 11.74 9.69
CA GLN A 179 5.66 12.27 10.99
C GLN A 179 5.00 13.63 11.28
N ASN A 180 4.83 14.44 10.24
CA ASN A 180 4.27 15.79 10.34
C ASN A 180 3.46 16.13 9.07
N LEU A 181 2.15 15.99 9.20
CA LEU A 181 1.16 16.18 8.15
C LEU A 181 1.07 17.65 7.74
N ASP A 182 1.09 18.58 8.69
CA ASP A 182 0.98 20.02 8.42
C ASP A 182 2.14 20.51 7.54
N LYS A 183 3.36 20.03 7.82
CA LYS A 183 4.54 20.34 7.00
C LYS A 183 4.39 19.81 5.58
N LEU A 184 3.81 18.63 5.39
CA LEU A 184 3.59 18.05 4.05
C LEU A 184 2.45 18.75 3.30
N ILE A 185 1.36 19.10 3.97
CA ILE A 185 0.22 19.81 3.35
C ILE A 185 0.68 21.10 2.66
N SER A 186 1.61 21.83 3.29
CA SER A 186 2.16 23.07 2.74
C SER A 186 2.83 22.94 1.36
N LYS A 187 3.17 21.71 0.94
CA LYS A 187 3.79 21.42 -0.36
C LYS A 187 2.78 21.25 -1.51
N PHE A 188 1.49 21.10 -1.24
CA PHE A 188 0.49 20.81 -2.26
C PHE A 188 -0.34 22.03 -2.63
N THR A 189 -0.69 22.14 -3.91
CA THR A 189 -1.61 23.17 -4.40
C THR A 189 -3.07 22.73 -4.24
N HIS A 190 -4.00 23.68 -4.14
CA HIS A 190 -5.43 23.39 -3.94
C HIS A 190 -6.03 22.46 -5.02
N THR A 191 -5.52 22.51 -6.26
CA THR A 191 -5.99 21.67 -7.37
C THR A 191 -5.56 20.21 -7.24
N GLN A 192 -4.53 19.93 -6.43
CA GLN A 192 -4.07 18.58 -6.12
C GLN A 192 -4.81 17.99 -4.92
N VAL A 193 -5.50 18.80 -4.12
CA VAL A 193 -6.23 18.32 -2.94
C VAL A 193 -7.52 17.64 -3.38
N VAL A 194 -7.65 16.35 -3.07
CA VAL A 194 -8.91 15.63 -3.26
C VAL A 194 -9.77 15.72 -2.00
N LYS A 195 -9.13 15.64 -0.84
CA LYS A 195 -9.80 15.76 0.45
C LYS A 195 -8.91 16.51 1.43
N SER A 196 -9.42 17.64 1.91
CA SER A 196 -8.81 18.44 2.99
C SER A 196 -8.67 17.63 4.27
N VAL A 197 -7.89 18.15 5.22
CA VAL A 197 -7.62 17.46 6.47
C VAL A 197 -8.91 17.05 7.15
N PHE A 198 -9.02 15.76 7.44
CA PHE A 198 -10.08 15.24 8.29
C PHE A 198 -9.43 14.63 9.53
N ASP A 199 -9.91 15.12 10.67
CA ASP A 199 -9.36 14.81 11.98
C ASP A 199 -10.21 13.74 12.67
N MET A 200 -9.60 12.63 13.03
CA MET A 200 -10.23 11.48 13.66
C MET A 200 -9.71 11.32 15.10
N HIS A 201 -10.37 10.48 15.90
CA HIS A 201 -10.00 10.32 17.31
C HIS A 201 -8.52 9.90 17.50
N VAL A 202 -8.01 9.00 16.66
CA VAL A 202 -6.67 8.41 16.79
C VAL A 202 -5.64 8.96 15.78
N CYS A 203 -6.08 9.62 14.72
CA CYS A 203 -5.22 10.04 13.61
C CYS A 203 -5.75 11.26 12.86
N ARG A 204 -4.92 11.79 11.95
CA ARG A 204 -5.27 12.84 10.99
C ARG A 204 -4.95 12.35 9.59
N MET A 205 -5.80 12.67 8.63
CA MET A 205 -5.60 12.27 7.24
C MET A 205 -5.80 13.41 6.25
N PHE A 206 -5.13 13.32 5.10
CA PHE A 206 -5.22 14.26 3.99
C PHE A 206 -5.05 13.50 2.67
N VAL A 207 -5.85 13.83 1.64
CA VAL A 207 -5.78 13.09 0.36
C VAL A 207 -5.50 14.03 -0.80
N VAL A 208 -4.49 13.65 -1.58
CA VAL A 208 -4.00 14.42 -2.73
C VAL A 208 -3.88 13.54 -3.96
N LYS A 209 -3.88 14.18 -5.13
CA LYS A 209 -3.49 13.55 -6.39
C LYS A 209 -1.98 13.66 -6.58
N ASP A 210 -1.38 12.58 -7.04
CA ASP A 210 -0.05 12.64 -7.66
C ASP A 210 -0.10 13.37 -9.00
N SER A 211 1.04 13.49 -9.67
CA SER A 211 1.12 14.19 -10.96
C SER A 211 0.38 13.50 -12.11
N GLU A 212 -0.01 12.23 -11.94
CA GLU A 212 -0.72 11.43 -12.94
C GLU A 212 -2.21 11.31 -12.61
N GLY A 213 -2.66 11.94 -11.52
CA GLY A 213 -4.06 11.95 -11.11
C GLY A 213 -4.45 10.82 -10.16
N ASN A 214 -3.51 9.96 -9.76
CA ASN A 214 -3.75 8.90 -8.79
C ASN A 214 -3.91 9.50 -7.39
N ALA A 215 -4.83 8.96 -6.61
CA ALA A 215 -5.03 9.44 -5.25
C ALA A 215 -4.11 8.74 -4.25
N ILE A 216 -3.56 9.54 -3.34
CA ILE A 216 -2.68 9.14 -2.27
C ILE A 216 -3.20 9.76 -0.97
N ALA A 217 -3.31 8.96 0.08
CA ALA A 217 -3.60 9.46 1.41
C ALA A 217 -2.33 9.61 2.25
N LEU A 218 -2.24 10.69 2.99
CA LEU A 218 -1.25 10.92 4.03
C LEU A 218 -1.94 10.70 5.38
N HIS A 219 -1.34 9.91 6.25
CA HIS A 219 -1.86 9.53 7.55
C HIS A 219 -0.84 9.88 8.64
N GLN A 220 -1.29 10.53 9.70
CA GLN A 220 -0.48 10.79 10.89
C GLN A 220 -1.22 10.30 12.13
N LEU A 221 -0.61 9.38 12.87
CA LEU A 221 -1.06 9.03 14.22
C LEU A 221 -0.92 10.22 15.19
N LYS A 222 -1.94 10.43 16.02
CA LYS A 222 -1.87 11.44 17.10
C LYS A 222 -0.95 10.98 18.23
N ASN A 223 -0.96 9.69 18.53
CA ASN A 223 -0.17 9.05 19.57
C ASN A 223 0.60 7.86 18.97
N PRO A 224 1.72 8.09 18.27
CA PRO A 224 2.52 7.00 17.74
C PRO A 224 3.05 6.15 18.91
N LYS A 225 2.77 4.85 18.90
CA LYS A 225 3.48 3.92 19.79
C LYS A 225 4.94 3.97 19.37
N HIS A 226 5.84 4.35 20.28
CA HIS A 226 7.25 4.13 20.07
C HIS A 226 7.47 2.62 20.09
N ASP A 227 7.79 2.04 18.92
CA ASP A 227 8.34 0.69 18.86
C ASP A 227 9.70 0.73 19.56
N ASN A 228 9.69 0.50 20.87
CA ASN A 228 10.88 0.12 21.61
C ASN A 228 11.16 -1.35 21.26
N LYS A 229 11.93 -1.58 20.19
CA LYS A 229 12.77 -2.76 19.99
C LYS A 229 13.73 -2.57 18.83
#